data_AF-A0AA43F9M0-F1
#
_entry.id   AF-A0AA43F9M0-F1
#
_cell.length_a   1.000
_cell.length_b   1.000
_cell.length_c   1.000
_cell.angle_alpha   90.00
_cell.angle_beta   90.00
_cell.angle_gamma   90.00
#
_symmetry.space_group_name_H-M   'P 1'
#
loop_
_entity.id
_entity.type
_entity.pdbx_description
1 polymer ?
#
loop_
_entity_poly.entity_id
_entity_poly.type
_entity_poly.pdbx_seq_one_letter_code
_entity_poly.pdbx_strand_id
1 'polypeptide(L)'
;MILDNWLGALRESAESALSLTVLYFPKLLGAILLVLAGYFLARILGAGTAGLLKLIGLDRLLAKTPIQTLFNGSGSTKTGSDVLGLLVFWLIFLLFGVTATDMLGLPTVSATLTDLAHYLPKVGLAVLIIVLGMLAASYIKELI
;
A
#
# COMPACT_ATOMS: atom_id res chain seq x y z
N MET A 1 -8.53 57.05 -4.23
CA MET A 1 -8.54 56.25 -5.47
C MET A 1 -7.45 55.18 -5.49
N ILE A 2 -6.15 55.51 -5.45
CA ILE A 2 -5.09 54.47 -5.44
C ILE A 2 -5.06 53.70 -4.10
N LEU A 3 -5.15 54.41 -2.97
CA LEU A 3 -5.18 53.82 -1.63
C LEU A 3 -6.36 52.86 -1.40
N ASP A 4 -7.54 53.15 -1.97
CA ASP A 4 -8.74 52.32 -1.84
C ASP A 4 -8.60 50.99 -2.59
N ASN A 5 -7.91 50.99 -3.75
CA ASN A 5 -7.61 49.77 -4.50
C ASN A 5 -6.61 48.85 -3.78
N TRP A 6 -5.59 49.41 -3.12
CA TRP A 6 -4.63 48.61 -2.34
C TRP A 6 -5.26 48.03 -1.06
N LEU A 7 -6.14 48.79 -0.41
CA LEU A 7 -6.88 48.32 0.76
C LEU A 7 -7.87 47.20 0.39
N GLY A 8 -8.53 47.34 -0.77
CA GLY A 8 -9.39 46.30 -1.34
C GLY A 8 -8.63 45.02 -1.65
N ALA A 9 -7.48 45.11 -2.33
CA ALA A 9 -6.65 43.94 -2.66
C ALA A 9 -6.11 43.22 -1.41
N LEU A 10 -5.73 43.97 -0.36
CA LEU A 10 -5.31 43.38 0.92
C LEU A 10 -6.45 42.68 1.64
N ARG A 11 -7.64 43.28 1.62
CA ARG A 11 -8.85 42.69 2.21
C ARG A 11 -9.28 41.43 1.47
N GLU A 12 -9.29 41.47 0.15
CA GLU A 12 -9.64 40.32 -0.70
C GLU A 12 -8.64 39.17 -0.54
N SER A 13 -7.35 39.49 -0.39
CA SER A 13 -6.31 38.50 -0.07
C SER A 13 -6.50 37.91 1.33
N ALA A 14 -6.88 38.72 2.32
CA ALA A 14 -7.14 38.27 3.69
C ALA A 14 -8.41 37.42 3.78
N GLU A 15 -9.50 37.81 3.13
CA GLU A 15 -10.74 37.03 3.03
C GLU A 15 -10.49 35.71 2.30
N SER A 16 -9.70 35.73 1.23
CA SER A 16 -9.27 34.52 0.53
C SER A 16 -8.42 33.61 1.42
N ALA A 17 -7.44 34.14 2.14
CA ALA A 17 -6.59 33.36 3.04
C ALA A 17 -7.40 32.69 4.17
N LEU A 18 -8.36 33.42 4.77
CA LEU A 18 -9.26 32.87 5.79
C LEU A 18 -10.18 31.78 5.23
N SER A 19 -10.68 31.95 4.00
CA SER A 19 -11.55 30.96 3.35
C SER A 19 -10.82 29.65 3.04
N LEU A 20 -9.54 29.70 2.67
CA LEU A 20 -8.71 28.52 2.44
C LEU A 20 -8.57 27.71 3.74
N THR A 21 -8.27 28.36 4.87
CA THR A 21 -8.11 27.66 6.16
C THR A 21 -9.37 26.90 6.60
N VAL A 22 -10.55 27.51 6.44
CA VAL A 22 -11.83 26.88 6.81
C VAL A 22 -12.17 25.68 5.90
N LEU A 23 -11.72 25.69 4.64
CA LEU A 23 -12.01 24.63 3.68
C LEU A 23 -11.03 23.44 3.75
N TYR A 24 -9.75 23.67 4.10
CA TYR A 24 -8.73 22.61 4.17
C TYR A 24 -8.73 21.85 5.49
N PHE A 25 -9.11 22.49 6.60
CA PHE A 25 -9.10 21.84 7.91
C PHE A 25 -9.99 20.59 8.00
N PRO A 26 -11.26 20.61 7.50
CA PRO A 26 -12.09 19.41 7.46
C PRO A 26 -11.53 18.30 6.57
N LYS A 27 -10.90 18.67 5.44
CA LYS A 27 -10.28 17.71 4.50
C LYS A 27 -9.08 17.01 5.13
N LEU A 28 -8.24 17.73 5.87
CA LEU A 28 -7.13 17.16 6.62
C LEU A 28 -7.62 16.14 7.66
N LEU A 29 -8.65 16.49 8.42
CA LEU A 29 -9.27 15.60 9.40
C LEU A 29 -9.85 14.35 8.73
N GLY A 30 -10.57 14.51 7.62
CA GLY A 30 -11.11 13.41 6.83
C GLY A 30 -10.02 12.48 6.29
N ALA A 31 -8.94 13.03 5.73
CA ALA A 31 -7.81 12.26 5.22
C ALA A 31 -7.10 11.48 6.32
N ILE A 32 -6.87 12.09 7.50
CA ILE A 32 -6.27 11.40 8.65
C ILE A 32 -7.16 10.25 9.11
N LEU A 33 -8.46 10.47 9.28
CA LEU A 33 -9.42 9.43 9.66
C LEU A 33 -9.45 8.30 8.64
N LEU A 34 -9.39 8.64 7.35
CA LEU A 34 -9.39 7.66 6.26
C LEU A 34 -8.11 6.82 6.25
N VAL A 35 -6.94 7.42 6.46
CA VAL A 35 -5.66 6.68 6.57
C VAL A 35 -5.66 5.77 7.79
N LEU A 36 -6.18 6.24 8.93
CA LEU A 36 -6.32 5.42 10.12
C LEU A 36 -7.24 4.22 9.86
N ALA A 37 -8.43 4.45 9.31
CA ALA A 37 -9.36 3.39 8.93
C ALA A 37 -8.73 2.40 7.94
N GLY A 38 -8.03 2.91 6.93
CA GLY A 38 -7.31 2.13 5.94
C GLY A 38 -6.21 1.25 6.56
N TYR A 39 -5.46 1.77 7.53
CA TYR A 39 -4.46 1.00 8.27
C TYR A 39 -5.10 -0.17 9.03
N PHE A 40 -6.21 0.06 9.74
CA PHE A 40 -6.93 -1.02 10.43
C PHE A 40 -7.44 -2.07 9.45
N LEU A 41 -8.07 -1.65 8.34
CA LEU A 41 -8.61 -2.56 7.33
C LEU A 41 -7.51 -3.36 6.65
N ALA A 42 -6.41 -2.70 6.26
CA ALA A 42 -5.24 -3.33 5.66
C ALA A 42 -4.63 -4.38 6.59
N ARG A 43 -4.55 -4.08 7.89
CA ARG A 43 -4.04 -5.02 8.90
C ARG A 43 -4.90 -6.26 9.01
N ILE A 44 -6.23 -6.11 9.05
CA ILE A 44 -7.17 -7.23 9.14
C ILE A 44 -7.10 -8.10 7.88
N LEU A 45 -7.18 -7.48 6.71
CA LEU A 45 -7.19 -8.20 5.43
C LEU A 45 -5.83 -8.83 5.11
N GLY A 46 -4.73 -8.16 5.42
CA GLY A 46 -3.38 -8.71 5.29
C GLY A 46 -3.14 -9.91 6.21
N ALA A 47 -3.54 -9.79 7.48
CA ALA A 47 -3.45 -10.90 8.44
C ALA A 47 -4.39 -12.06 8.07
N GLY A 48 -5.61 -11.75 7.63
CA GLY A 48 -6.57 -12.73 7.13
C GLY A 48 -6.01 -13.49 5.92
N THR A 49 -5.44 -12.77 4.95
CA THR A 49 -4.80 -13.38 3.78
C THR A 49 -3.64 -14.27 4.18
N ALA A 50 -2.72 -13.80 5.04
CA ALA A 50 -1.62 -14.62 5.53
C ALA A 50 -2.12 -15.88 6.24
N GLY A 51 -3.16 -15.76 7.08
CA GLY A 51 -3.79 -16.90 7.76
C GLY A 51 -4.40 -17.91 6.80
N LEU A 52 -5.13 -17.44 5.78
CA LEU A 52 -5.70 -18.29 4.73
C LEU A 52 -4.61 -19.02 3.94
N LEU A 53 -3.52 -18.32 3.58
CA LEU A 53 -2.39 -18.89 2.86
C LEU A 53 -1.62 -19.94 3.69
N LYS A 54 -1.52 -19.72 5.00
CA LYS A 54 -1.00 -20.71 5.94
C LYS A 54 -1.90 -21.94 6.01
N LEU A 55 -3.22 -21.74 6.05
CA LEU A 55 -4.22 -22.82 6.12
C LEU A 55 -4.21 -23.71 4.88
N ILE A 56 -4.08 -23.14 3.69
CA ILE A 56 -3.94 -23.92 2.44
C ILE A 56 -2.58 -24.63 2.33
N GLY A 57 -1.66 -24.40 3.27
CA GLY A 57 -0.37 -25.08 3.33
C GLY A 57 0.67 -24.52 2.36
N LEU A 58 0.55 -23.27 1.93
CA LEU A 58 1.52 -22.64 1.02
C LEU A 58 2.95 -22.71 1.59
N ASP A 59 3.09 -22.48 2.89
CA ASP A 59 4.39 -22.56 3.56
C ASP A 59 5.02 -23.96 3.49
N ARG A 60 4.21 -25.02 3.50
CA ARG A 60 4.69 -26.40 3.36
C ARG A 60 5.11 -26.71 1.93
N LEU A 61 4.45 -26.12 0.93
CA LEU A 61 4.87 -26.21 -0.47
C LEU A 61 6.21 -25.50 -0.69
N LEU A 62 6.37 -24.32 -0.09
CA LEU A 62 7.59 -23.51 -0.18
C LEU A 62 8.76 -24.12 0.61
N ALA A 63 8.50 -24.88 1.67
CA ALA A 63 9.53 -25.53 2.48
C ALA A 63 10.40 -26.53 1.68
N LYS A 64 9.88 -27.07 0.57
CA LYS A 64 10.66 -27.97 -0.30
C LYS A 64 11.46 -27.23 -1.37
N THR A 65 11.31 -25.92 -1.46
CA THR A 65 11.97 -25.10 -2.48
C THR A 65 13.20 -24.39 -1.92
N PRO A 66 14.19 -24.08 -2.76
CA PRO A 66 15.36 -23.31 -2.34
C PRO A 66 15.02 -21.91 -1.81
N ILE A 67 13.79 -21.42 -1.94
CA ILE A 67 13.37 -20.15 -1.34
C ILE A 67 13.39 -20.20 0.20
N GLN A 68 13.24 -21.39 0.80
CA GLN A 68 13.25 -21.52 2.26
C GLN A 68 14.60 -21.14 2.86
N THR A 69 15.71 -21.30 2.13
CA THR A 69 17.04 -20.86 2.59
C THR A 69 17.17 -19.34 2.56
N LEU A 70 16.43 -18.63 1.70
CA LEU A 70 16.37 -17.16 1.71
C LEU A 70 15.68 -16.63 2.97
N PHE A 71 14.64 -17.34 3.45
CA PHE A 71 13.94 -16.99 4.68
C PHE A 71 14.74 -17.40 5.93
N ASN A 72 15.28 -18.62 5.95
CA ASN A 72 16.03 -19.16 7.10
C ASN A 72 17.44 -18.56 7.24
N GLY A 73 18.11 -18.21 6.14
CA GLY A 73 19.46 -17.64 6.13
C GLY A 73 19.54 -16.22 6.69
N SER A 74 18.39 -15.56 6.86
CA SER A 74 18.26 -14.20 7.39
C SER A 74 18.00 -14.15 8.90
N GLY A 75 17.82 -15.29 9.59
CA GLY A 75 17.33 -15.31 10.98
C GLY A 75 15.89 -14.79 11.13
N SER A 76 15.16 -14.66 10.02
CA SER A 76 13.80 -14.10 9.98
C SER A 76 12.77 -15.21 10.11
N THR A 77 11.82 -15.07 11.03
CA THR A 77 10.73 -16.04 11.27
C THR A 77 9.55 -15.90 10.30
N LYS A 78 9.66 -15.01 9.29
CA LYS A 78 8.57 -14.74 8.34
C LYS A 78 8.48 -15.83 7.28
N THR A 79 7.27 -16.30 7.02
CA THR A 79 7.00 -17.31 5.98
C THR A 79 6.56 -16.68 4.65
N GLY A 80 6.50 -17.46 3.57
CA GLY A 80 6.02 -16.97 2.28
C GLY A 80 4.57 -16.48 2.33
N SER A 81 3.73 -17.11 3.15
CA SER A 81 2.38 -16.64 3.43
C SER A 81 2.35 -15.27 4.11
N ASP A 82 3.31 -14.99 5.00
CA ASP A 82 3.44 -13.68 5.65
C ASP A 82 3.88 -12.60 4.66
N VAL A 83 4.74 -12.92 3.70
CA VAL A 83 5.14 -11.99 2.63
C VAL A 83 3.96 -11.63 1.75
N LEU A 84 3.16 -12.61 1.33
CA LEU A 84 1.95 -12.36 0.52
C LEU A 84 0.90 -11.57 1.31
N GLY A 85 0.72 -11.86 2.62
CA GLY A 85 -0.12 -11.04 3.49
C GLY A 85 0.38 -9.60 3.64
N LEU A 86 1.69 -9.40 3.69
CA LEU A 86 2.30 -8.06 3.71
C LEU A 86 2.10 -7.32 2.39
N LEU A 87 2.15 -8.01 1.25
CA LEU A 87 1.80 -7.42 -0.05
C LEU A 87 0.36 -6.94 -0.09
N VAL A 88 -0.58 -7.75 0.41
CA VAL A 88 -2.00 -7.35 0.50
C VAL A 88 -2.19 -6.17 1.46
N PHE A 89 -1.50 -6.18 2.61
CA PHE A 89 -1.49 -5.04 3.53
C PHE A 89 -1.08 -3.74 2.81
N TRP A 90 0.07 -3.76 2.12
CA TRP A 90 0.55 -2.57 1.42
C TRP A 90 -0.35 -2.14 0.29
N LEU A 91 -0.96 -3.08 -0.45
CA LEU A 91 -1.90 -2.77 -1.52
C LEU A 91 -3.10 -2.00 -0.97
N ILE A 92 -3.74 -2.52 0.07
CA ILE A 92 -4.90 -1.88 0.68
C ILE A 92 -4.49 -0.54 1.30
N PHE A 93 -3.38 -0.49 2.03
CA PHE A 93 -2.91 0.75 2.63
C PHE A 93 -2.63 1.84 1.58
N LEU A 94 -2.02 1.49 0.45
CA LEU A 94 -1.78 2.42 -0.66
C LEU A 94 -3.10 2.90 -1.30
N LEU A 95 -4.11 2.04 -1.48
CA LEU A 95 -5.41 2.46 -2.02
C LEU A 95 -6.09 3.52 -1.13
N PHE A 96 -6.05 3.33 0.18
CA PHE A 96 -6.52 4.34 1.13
C PHE A 96 -5.63 5.58 1.10
N GLY A 97 -4.31 5.41 0.98
CA GLY A 97 -3.36 6.50 0.83
C GLY A 97 -3.65 7.39 -0.39
N VAL A 98 -3.88 6.79 -1.57
CA VAL A 98 -4.30 7.46 -2.81
C VAL A 98 -5.54 8.30 -2.55
N THR A 99 -6.59 7.67 -2.00
CA THR A 99 -7.86 8.33 -1.70
C THR A 99 -7.67 9.50 -0.73
N ALA A 100 -6.84 9.33 0.31
CA ALA A 100 -6.52 10.40 1.26
C ALA A 100 -5.78 11.56 0.58
N THR A 101 -4.78 11.28 -0.26
CA THR A 101 -4.08 12.33 -1.01
C THR A 101 -4.95 13.04 -2.04
N ASP A 102 -5.91 12.34 -2.66
CA ASP A 102 -6.91 12.96 -3.55
C ASP A 102 -7.83 13.90 -2.77
N MET A 103 -8.30 13.49 -1.57
CA MET A 103 -9.10 14.35 -0.70
C MET A 103 -8.35 15.62 -0.28
N LEU A 104 -7.02 15.53 -0.10
CA LEU A 104 -6.16 16.67 0.20
C LEU A 104 -5.89 17.57 -1.01
N GLY A 105 -6.26 17.15 -2.23
CA GLY A 105 -5.99 17.90 -3.45
C GLY A 105 -4.53 17.81 -3.88
N LEU A 106 -3.88 16.67 -3.65
CA LEU A 106 -2.47 16.43 -4.01
C LEU A 106 -2.36 15.44 -5.20
N PRO A 107 -2.76 15.85 -6.42
CA PRO A 107 -2.88 14.94 -7.57
C PRO A 107 -1.55 14.31 -8.00
N THR A 108 -0.43 15.05 -7.86
CA THR A 108 0.89 14.51 -8.18
C THR A 108 1.28 13.37 -7.23
N VAL A 109 0.92 13.51 -5.95
CA VAL A 109 1.22 12.50 -4.93
C VAL A 109 0.30 11.29 -5.13
N SER A 110 -0.99 11.50 -5.32
CA SER A 110 -1.95 10.40 -5.54
C SER A 110 -1.66 9.62 -6.82
N ALA A 111 -1.25 10.30 -7.90
CA ALA A 111 -0.79 9.63 -9.13
C ALA A 111 0.44 8.75 -8.86
N THR A 112 1.44 9.27 -8.14
CA THR A 112 2.64 8.51 -7.79
C THR A 112 2.30 7.30 -6.92
N LEU A 113 1.42 7.46 -5.92
CA LEU A 113 0.95 6.35 -5.08
C LEU A 113 0.13 5.33 -5.86
N THR A 114 -0.65 5.77 -6.84
CA THR A 114 -1.42 4.89 -7.74
C THR A 114 -0.49 4.03 -8.59
N ASP A 115 0.56 4.64 -9.16
CA ASP A 115 1.57 3.91 -9.91
C ASP A 115 2.27 2.85 -9.03
N LEU A 116 2.65 3.22 -7.80
CA LEU A 116 3.19 2.26 -6.82
C LEU A 116 2.19 1.13 -6.54
N ALA A 117 0.91 1.45 -6.31
CA ALA A 117 -0.12 0.44 -6.07
C ALA A 117 -0.28 -0.52 -7.26
N HIS A 118 -0.11 -0.06 -8.51
CA HIS A 118 -0.15 -0.93 -9.69
C HIS A 118 1.08 -1.83 -9.85
N TYR A 119 2.22 -1.50 -9.24
CA TYR A 119 3.39 -2.38 -9.24
C TYR A 119 3.23 -3.56 -8.27
N LEU A 120 2.51 -3.41 -7.18
CA LEU A 120 2.36 -4.46 -6.15
C LEU A 120 1.73 -5.76 -6.68
N PRO A 121 0.62 -5.74 -7.45
CA PRO A 121 0.07 -6.96 -8.06
C PRO A 121 1.06 -7.65 -9.00
N LYS A 122 1.85 -6.88 -9.76
CA LYS A 122 2.88 -7.42 -10.66
C LYS A 122 3.99 -8.12 -9.88
N VAL A 123 4.40 -7.56 -8.73
CA VAL A 123 5.35 -8.21 -7.82
C VAL A 123 4.78 -9.51 -7.26
N GLY A 124 3.51 -9.51 -6.82
CA GLY A 124 2.83 -10.73 -6.38
C GLY A 124 2.78 -11.82 -7.46
N LEU A 125 2.48 -11.44 -8.70
CA LEU A 125 2.52 -12.34 -9.86
C LEU A 125 3.94 -12.87 -10.14
N ALA A 126 4.95 -12.01 -10.08
CA ALA A 126 6.34 -12.42 -10.27
C ALA A 126 6.76 -13.45 -9.22
N VAL A 127 6.42 -13.22 -7.95
CA VAL A 127 6.65 -14.18 -6.86
C VAL A 127 5.92 -15.50 -7.13
N LEU A 128 4.65 -15.45 -7.55
CA LEU A 128 3.88 -16.64 -7.89
C LEU A 128 4.54 -17.47 -9.00
N ILE A 129 4.98 -16.81 -10.08
CA ILE A 129 5.68 -17.46 -11.19
C ILE A 129 6.98 -18.12 -10.72
N ILE A 130 7.77 -17.44 -9.87
CA ILE A 130 9.00 -17.99 -9.30
C ILE A 130 8.71 -19.25 -8.48
N VAL A 131 7.69 -19.20 -7.62
CA VAL A 131 7.28 -20.35 -6.79
C VAL A 131 6.87 -21.53 -7.67
N LEU A 132 6.00 -21.31 -8.66
CA LEU A 132 5.57 -22.36 -9.58
C LEU A 132 6.75 -22.93 -10.39
N GLY A 133 7.65 -22.07 -10.87
CA GLY A 133 8.84 -22.48 -11.61
C GLY A 133 9.79 -23.35 -10.78
N MET A 134 10.01 -22.99 -9.51
CA MET A 134 10.83 -23.81 -8.60
C MET A 134 10.16 -25.15 -8.28
N LEU A 135 8.84 -25.17 -8.09
CA LEU A 135 8.10 -26.41 -7.89
C LEU A 135 8.26 -27.31 -9.11
N ALA A 136 8.01 -26.80 -10.32
CA ALA A 136 8.20 -27.55 -11.56
C ALA A 136 9.65 -28.07 -11.72
N ALA A 137 10.65 -27.24 -11.44
CA ALA A 137 12.06 -27.64 -11.50
C ALA A 137 12.40 -28.76 -10.52
N SER A 138 11.82 -28.75 -9.32
CA SER A 138 12.03 -29.80 -8.31
C SER A 138 11.48 -31.16 -8.78
N TYR A 139 10.31 -31.19 -9.42
CA TYR A 139 9.76 -32.43 -9.99
C TYR A 139 10.62 -32.98 -11.13
N ILE A 140 11.14 -32.11 -12.01
CA ILE A 140 12.03 -32.54 -13.09
C ILE A 140 13.34 -33.12 -12.52
N LYS A 141 13.88 -32.52 -11.44
CA LYS A 141 15.09 -33.01 -10.78
C LYS A 141 14.89 -34.38 -10.10
N GLU A 142 13.68 -34.71 -9.66
CA GLU A 142 13.39 -36.05 -9.11
C GLU A 142 13.24 -37.12 -10.21
N LEU A 143 13.00 -36.73 -11.45
CA LEU A 143 12.79 -37.63 -12.60
C LEU A 143 14.09 -38.03 -13.33
N ILE A 144 15.17 -37.27 -13.15
CA ILE A 144 16.50 -37.48 -13.79
C ILE A 144 17.52 -37.82 -12.71
#